data_AF-A0A1A8CWV1-F1
#
_entry.id   AF-A0A1A8CWV1-F1
#
_cell.length_a   1.000
_cell.length_b   1.000
_cell.length_c   1.000
_cell.angle_alpha   90.00
_cell.angle_beta   90.00
_cell.angle_gamma   90.00
#
_symmetry.space_group_name_H-M   'P 1'
#
loop_
_entity.id
_entity.type
_entity.pdbx_description
1 polymer ?
#
loop_
_entity_poly.entity_id
_entity_poly.type
_entity_poly.pdbx_seq_one_letter_code
_entity_poly.pdbx_strand_id
1 'polypeptide(L)'
;ADSPGHSAKYGSYTMMDLKRNKVIDIQLVQSNEVGNSVRMEKEGFVRSLSTLLERGVDVQQVVTDRHTGVQKYLREEKKEISHYFDPWHMGKGIGKKIEELGKRKTTQDVRLWKQSVVNHLYWSASSSSSGQEAVAKWTSVANHIQNVHSHDNALFPSCLHAPLDGEQARQWLKPSKCSMYSLQLSLYCLVSLHLEHVTPQQNICRHLLQHGEIFLEHESYRRHM
;
A
#
# COMPACT_ATOMS: atom_id res chain seq x y z
N ALA A 1 -15.04 4.02 -5.92
CA ALA A 1 -16.39 3.42 -5.83
C ALA A 1 -16.22 1.99 -5.31
N ASP A 2 -16.48 1.74 -4.03
CA ASP A 2 -16.16 0.45 -3.40
C ASP A 2 -17.41 -0.24 -2.83
N SER A 3 -18.41 -0.42 -3.69
CA SER A 3 -19.57 -1.28 -3.40
C SER A 3 -19.39 -2.62 -4.12
N PRO A 4 -19.45 -3.77 -3.41
CA PRO A 4 -19.48 -5.09 -4.04
C PRO A 4 -20.81 -5.23 -4.82
N GLY A 5 -20.78 -4.85 -6.07
CA GLY A 5 -21.95 -4.78 -6.93
C GLY A 5 -21.69 -3.77 -8.03
N HIS A 6 -21.67 -4.23 -9.29
CA HIS A 6 -21.46 -3.42 -10.49
C HIS A 6 -22.64 -2.45 -10.78
N SER A 7 -23.31 -1.96 -9.73
CA SER A 7 -24.60 -1.29 -9.77
C SER A 7 -24.57 0.10 -9.12
N ALA A 8 -23.39 0.60 -8.72
CA ALA A 8 -23.26 1.95 -8.17
C ALA A 8 -23.69 3.00 -9.21
N LYS A 9 -24.70 3.80 -8.86
CA LYS A 9 -25.22 4.87 -9.71
C LYS A 9 -24.32 6.11 -9.71
N TYR A 10 -23.77 6.45 -8.55
CA TYR A 10 -22.90 7.60 -8.34
C TYR A 10 -21.62 7.16 -7.64
N GLY A 11 -20.55 7.88 -7.91
CA GLY A 11 -19.24 7.63 -7.33
C GLY A 11 -18.50 8.93 -7.31
N SER A 12 -18.04 9.30 -6.12
CA SER A 12 -17.14 10.43 -5.98
C SER A 12 -15.70 9.97 -6.09
N TYR A 13 -14.91 10.81 -6.75
CA TYR A 13 -13.46 10.72 -6.84
C TYR A 13 -12.87 11.93 -6.15
N THR A 14 -11.81 11.74 -5.38
CA THR A 14 -11.21 12.82 -4.59
C THR A 14 -9.70 12.83 -4.83
N MET A 15 -9.17 14.00 -5.13
CA MET A 15 -7.73 14.23 -5.18
C MET A 15 -7.26 15.04 -3.98
N MET A 16 -6.14 14.63 -3.41
CA MET A 16 -5.54 15.24 -2.24
C MET A 16 -4.10 15.65 -2.52
N ASP A 17 -3.74 16.87 -2.13
CA ASP A 17 -2.35 17.27 -1.98
C ASP A 17 -1.82 16.75 -0.63
N LEU A 18 -1.00 15.72 -0.71
CA LEU A 18 -0.39 15.03 0.42
C LEU A 18 0.60 15.90 1.18
N LYS A 19 1.24 16.88 0.53
CA LYS A 19 2.19 17.78 1.19
C LYS A 19 1.46 18.77 2.08
N ARG A 20 0.29 19.24 1.64
CA ARG A 20 -0.54 20.20 2.37
C ARG A 20 -1.61 19.53 3.24
N ASN A 21 -1.80 18.22 3.08
CA ASN A 21 -2.88 17.44 3.67
C ASN A 21 -4.25 18.10 3.38
N LYS A 22 -4.48 18.47 2.11
CA LYS A 22 -5.72 19.13 1.68
C LYS A 22 -6.34 18.43 0.49
N VAL A 23 -7.65 18.26 0.53
CA VAL A 23 -8.42 17.90 -0.66
C VAL A 23 -8.36 19.08 -1.64
N ILE A 24 -7.91 18.80 -2.86
CA ILE A 24 -7.73 19.81 -3.91
C ILE A 24 -8.79 19.72 -5.00
N ASP A 25 -9.44 18.56 -5.14
CA ASP A 25 -10.53 18.38 -6.08
C ASP A 25 -11.46 17.23 -5.66
N ILE A 26 -12.75 17.36 -5.98
CA ILE A 26 -13.76 16.32 -5.79
C ILE A 26 -14.62 16.28 -7.05
N GLN A 27 -14.67 15.11 -7.70
CA GLN A 27 -15.53 14.87 -8.85
C GLN A 27 -16.66 13.93 -8.46
N LEU A 28 -17.87 14.21 -8.95
CA LEU A 28 -18.99 13.29 -8.87
C LEU A 28 -19.24 12.74 -10.28
N VAL A 29 -19.15 11.43 -10.43
CA VAL A 29 -19.38 10.74 -11.71
C VAL A 29 -20.64 9.89 -11.57
N GLN A 30 -21.50 9.91 -12.59
CA GLN A 30 -22.65 9.02 -12.69
C GLN A 30 -22.36 7.87 -13.65
N SER A 31 -22.78 6.65 -13.30
CA SER A 31 -22.51 5.43 -14.09
C SER A 31 -23.02 5.52 -15.53
N ASN A 32 -24.13 6.22 -15.75
CA ASN A 32 -24.75 6.36 -17.07
C ASN A 32 -23.93 7.23 -18.02
N GLU A 33 -23.12 8.16 -17.49
CA GLU A 33 -22.24 9.01 -18.29
C GLU A 33 -21.09 8.20 -18.89
N VAL A 34 -20.66 7.14 -18.20
CA VAL A 34 -19.48 6.35 -18.55
C VAL A 34 -19.81 4.91 -18.95
N GLY A 35 -21.10 4.57 -18.99
CA GLY A 35 -21.67 3.28 -19.36
C GLY A 35 -21.74 2.25 -18.21
N ASN A 36 -20.82 2.27 -17.25
CA ASN A 36 -20.90 1.41 -16.06
C ASN A 36 -20.08 1.93 -14.87
N SER A 37 -20.34 1.35 -13.70
CA SER A 37 -19.70 1.72 -12.42
C SER A 37 -18.19 1.52 -12.38
N VAL A 38 -17.64 0.56 -13.12
CA VAL A 38 -16.20 0.25 -13.15
C VAL A 38 -15.41 1.37 -13.83
N ARG A 39 -16.00 2.05 -14.80
CA ARG A 39 -15.34 3.13 -15.54
C ARG A 39 -15.32 4.46 -14.78
N MET A 40 -16.14 4.60 -13.74
CA MET A 40 -16.31 5.86 -13.02
C MET A 40 -15.04 6.29 -12.28
N GLU A 41 -14.24 5.33 -11.80
CA GLU A 41 -12.99 5.65 -11.10
C GLU A 41 -11.97 6.26 -12.07
N LYS A 42 -11.77 5.63 -13.23
CA LYS A 42 -10.92 6.19 -14.29
C LYS A 42 -11.41 7.56 -14.73
N GLU A 43 -12.71 7.71 -14.96
CA GLU A 43 -13.29 8.98 -15.38
C GLU A 43 -13.08 10.07 -14.33
N GLY A 44 -13.34 9.77 -13.05
CA GLY A 44 -13.13 10.69 -11.94
C GLY A 44 -11.68 11.15 -11.86
N PHE A 45 -10.72 10.22 -12.01
CA PHE A 45 -9.30 10.55 -12.08
C PHE A 45 -8.97 11.48 -13.25
N VAL A 46 -9.43 11.16 -14.47
CA VAL A 46 -9.15 11.96 -15.67
C VAL A 46 -9.75 13.37 -15.54
N ARG A 47 -11.01 13.50 -15.11
CA ARG A 47 -11.65 14.80 -14.88
C ARG A 47 -10.90 15.64 -13.86
N SER A 48 -10.54 15.03 -12.74
CA SER A 48 -9.79 15.72 -11.68
C SER A 48 -8.42 16.17 -12.19
N LEU A 49 -7.70 15.31 -12.92
CA LEU A 49 -6.37 15.63 -13.42
C LEU A 49 -6.42 16.75 -14.46
N SER A 50 -7.35 16.68 -15.43
CA SER A 50 -7.55 17.75 -16.40
C SER A 50 -7.87 19.08 -15.71
N THR A 51 -8.76 19.07 -14.70
CA THR A 51 -9.10 20.28 -13.93
C THR A 51 -7.88 20.92 -13.28
N LEU A 52 -6.98 20.11 -12.71
CA LEU A 52 -5.75 20.61 -12.09
C LEU A 52 -4.79 21.20 -13.14
N LEU A 53 -4.57 20.49 -14.25
CA LEU A 53 -3.69 20.94 -15.32
C LEU A 53 -4.19 22.23 -15.99
N GLU A 54 -5.49 22.34 -16.26
CA GLU A 54 -6.13 23.54 -16.82
C GLU A 54 -6.01 24.75 -15.90
N ARG A 55 -5.99 24.52 -14.58
CA ARG A 55 -5.76 25.56 -13.57
C ARG A 55 -4.27 25.91 -13.38
N GLY A 56 -3.39 25.34 -14.19
CA GLY A 56 -1.95 25.60 -14.14
C GLY A 56 -1.25 24.90 -12.96
N VAL A 57 -1.84 23.86 -12.38
CA VAL A 57 -1.18 23.05 -11.35
C VAL A 57 -0.18 22.11 -12.03
N ASP A 58 1.09 22.24 -11.66
CA ASP A 58 2.15 21.32 -12.09
C ASP A 58 2.06 19.99 -11.31
N VAL A 59 1.46 18.98 -11.92
CA VAL A 59 1.29 17.65 -11.32
C VAL A 59 2.45 16.75 -11.74
N GLN A 60 3.47 16.65 -10.89
CA GLN A 60 4.65 15.84 -11.17
C GLN A 60 4.48 14.35 -10.80
N GLN A 61 3.69 14.08 -9.76
CA GLN A 61 3.56 12.74 -9.18
C GLN A 61 2.11 12.49 -8.78
N VAL A 62 1.65 11.26 -9.01
CA VAL A 62 0.33 10.80 -8.56
C VAL A 62 0.45 9.47 -7.85
N VAL A 63 -0.33 9.33 -6.77
CA VAL A 63 -0.44 8.10 -5.99
C VAL A 63 -1.87 7.61 -6.14
N THR A 64 -2.05 6.39 -6.63
CA THR A 64 -3.40 5.81 -6.82
C THR A 64 -3.43 4.34 -6.43
N ASP A 65 -4.63 3.81 -6.42
CA ASP A 65 -4.89 2.38 -6.36
C ASP A 65 -4.35 1.59 -7.55
N ARG A 66 -4.42 0.27 -7.45
CA ARG A 66 -4.05 -0.66 -8.53
C ARG A 66 -5.12 -0.78 -9.62
N HIS A 67 -5.81 0.32 -9.92
CA HIS A 67 -6.81 0.36 -10.97
C HIS A 67 -6.15 0.35 -12.36
N THR A 68 -6.36 -0.73 -13.11
CA THR A 68 -5.68 -0.98 -14.39
C THR A 68 -5.99 0.09 -15.45
N GLY A 69 -7.19 0.66 -15.42
CA GLY A 69 -7.61 1.73 -16.34
C GLY A 69 -6.89 3.05 -16.10
N VAL A 70 -6.56 3.37 -14.85
CA VAL A 70 -5.82 4.59 -14.48
C VAL A 70 -4.34 4.39 -14.83
N GLN A 71 -3.77 3.23 -14.49
CA GLN A 71 -2.41 2.86 -14.87
C GLN A 71 -2.18 2.94 -16.37
N LYS A 72 -3.13 2.41 -17.16
CA LYS A 72 -3.05 2.46 -18.63
C LYS A 72 -3.05 3.91 -19.13
N TYR A 73 -3.97 4.73 -18.62
CA TYR A 73 -4.06 6.14 -18.98
C TYR A 73 -2.77 6.91 -18.66
N LEU A 74 -2.21 6.73 -17.47
CA LEU A 74 -0.94 7.38 -17.09
C LEU A 74 0.22 6.96 -17.98
N ARG A 75 0.35 5.65 -18.28
CA ARG A 75 1.38 5.13 -19.19
C ARG A 75 1.27 5.66 -20.62
N GLU A 76 0.05 5.80 -21.13
CA GLU A 76 -0.18 6.10 -22.55
C GLU A 76 -0.27 7.61 -22.80
N GLU A 77 -0.98 8.33 -21.94
CA GLU A 77 -1.39 9.72 -22.16
C GLU A 77 -0.65 10.74 -21.28
N LYS A 78 -0.02 10.32 -20.18
CA LYS A 78 0.61 11.21 -19.17
C LYS A 78 1.97 10.70 -18.70
N LYS A 79 2.87 10.43 -19.65
CA LYS A 79 4.19 9.80 -19.43
C LYS A 79 5.14 10.65 -18.58
N GLU A 80 4.90 11.96 -18.55
CA GLU A 80 5.63 12.94 -17.75
C GLU A 80 5.31 12.85 -16.26
N ILE A 81 4.14 12.30 -15.91
CA ILE A 81 3.69 12.17 -14.52
C ILE A 81 4.20 10.84 -13.96
N SER A 82 4.99 10.91 -12.89
CA SER A 82 5.43 9.70 -12.19
C SER A 82 4.25 9.07 -11.43
N HIS A 83 3.98 7.80 -11.69
CA HIS A 83 2.90 7.06 -11.05
C HIS A 83 3.41 6.15 -9.95
N TYR A 84 2.75 6.21 -8.80
CA TYR A 84 3.04 5.38 -7.66
C TYR A 84 1.78 4.74 -7.06
N PHE A 85 1.94 3.65 -6.31
CA PHE A 85 0.82 2.96 -5.68
C PHE A 85 0.58 3.45 -4.25
N ASP A 86 -0.69 3.47 -3.84
CA ASP A 86 -1.04 3.72 -2.44
C ASP A 86 -0.52 2.57 -1.55
N PRO A 87 0.41 2.85 -0.60
CA PRO A 87 0.88 1.84 0.32
C PRO A 87 -0.20 1.34 1.28
N TRP A 88 -1.21 2.14 1.63
CA TRP A 88 -2.25 1.68 2.58
C TRP A 88 -3.00 0.47 2.03
N HIS A 89 -3.48 0.54 0.79
CA HIS A 89 -4.10 -0.62 0.14
C HIS A 89 -3.15 -1.82 0.03
N MET A 90 -1.85 -1.60 -0.14
CA MET A 90 -0.87 -2.69 -0.10
C MET A 90 -0.78 -3.35 1.27
N GLY A 91 -0.65 -2.56 2.33
CA GLY A 91 -0.63 -3.04 3.70
C GLY A 91 -1.92 -3.77 4.08
N LYS A 92 -3.08 -3.23 3.67
CA LYS A 92 -4.40 -3.86 3.83
C LYS A 92 -4.47 -5.22 3.12
N GLY A 93 -3.97 -5.30 1.88
CA GLY A 93 -3.91 -6.55 1.11
C GLY A 93 -3.03 -7.61 1.76
N ILE A 94 -1.84 -7.22 2.24
CA ILE A 94 -0.93 -8.09 3.00
C ILE A 94 -1.60 -8.57 4.29
N GLY A 95 -2.18 -7.65 5.07
CA GLY A 95 -2.86 -7.97 6.31
C GLY A 95 -4.00 -8.97 6.12
N LYS A 96 -4.82 -8.81 5.07
CA LYS A 96 -5.87 -9.79 4.72
C LYS A 96 -5.30 -11.17 4.41
N LYS A 97 -4.23 -11.25 3.61
CA LYS A 97 -3.57 -12.53 3.29
C LYS A 97 -3.03 -13.24 4.53
N ILE A 98 -2.39 -12.50 5.44
CA ILE A 98 -1.91 -13.06 6.72
C ILE A 98 -3.09 -13.58 7.54
N GLU A 99 -4.21 -12.87 7.56
CA GLU A 99 -5.40 -13.29 8.31
C GLU A 99 -6.02 -14.58 7.77
N GLU A 100 -6.08 -14.71 6.45
CA GLU A 100 -6.51 -15.92 5.76
C GLU A 100 -5.57 -17.10 6.03
N LEU A 101 -4.25 -16.88 5.95
CA LEU A 101 -3.26 -17.90 6.33
C LEU A 101 -3.47 -18.33 7.79
N GLY A 102 -3.69 -17.37 8.68
CA GLY A 102 -3.91 -17.62 10.10
C GLY A 102 -5.16 -18.44 10.44
N LYS A 103 -6.09 -18.65 9.49
CA LYS A 103 -7.30 -19.47 9.73
C LYS A 103 -6.98 -20.96 9.87
N ARG A 104 -5.86 -21.43 9.30
CA ARG A 104 -5.48 -22.85 9.39
C ARG A 104 -4.78 -23.10 10.72
N LYS A 105 -5.13 -24.21 11.39
CA LYS A 105 -4.52 -24.59 12.68
C LYS A 105 -2.98 -24.69 12.60
N THR A 106 -2.45 -25.15 11.47
CA THR A 106 -1.01 -25.31 11.24
C THR A 106 -0.25 -23.99 11.06
N THR A 107 -0.97 -22.89 10.80
CA THR A 107 -0.38 -21.58 10.48
C THR A 107 -0.96 -20.43 11.29
N GLN A 108 -1.61 -20.71 12.42
CA GLN A 108 -2.27 -19.71 13.25
C GLN A 108 -1.29 -18.69 13.87
N ASP A 109 -0.04 -19.10 14.11
CA ASP A 109 1.02 -18.28 14.70
C ASP A 109 1.43 -17.09 13.81
N VAL A 110 1.14 -17.12 12.50
CA VAL A 110 1.40 -15.97 11.59
C VAL A 110 0.58 -14.72 11.94
N ARG A 111 -0.58 -14.88 12.61
CA ARG A 111 -1.45 -13.74 12.98
C ARG A 111 -0.76 -12.78 13.93
N LEU A 112 0.09 -13.30 14.82
CA LEU A 112 0.88 -12.50 15.77
C LEU A 112 1.82 -11.53 15.04
N TRP A 113 2.18 -11.84 13.80
CA TRP A 113 3.11 -11.07 12.98
C TRP A 113 2.43 -10.10 12.02
N LYS A 114 1.09 -10.11 11.91
CA LYS A 114 0.35 -9.27 10.95
C LYS A 114 0.74 -7.79 11.05
N GLN A 115 0.65 -7.21 12.26
CA GLN A 115 0.95 -5.80 12.44
C GLN A 115 2.43 -5.50 12.18
N SER A 116 3.34 -6.34 12.68
CA SER A 116 4.78 -6.19 12.47
C SER A 116 5.13 -6.21 10.98
N VAL A 117 4.55 -7.13 10.21
CA VAL A 117 4.79 -7.23 8.76
C VAL A 117 4.22 -6.01 8.02
N VAL A 118 3.00 -5.57 8.35
CA VAL A 118 2.42 -4.36 7.72
C VAL A 118 3.24 -3.11 8.08
N ASN A 119 3.66 -2.96 9.33
CA ASN A 119 4.53 -1.84 9.72
C ASN A 119 5.88 -1.91 9.02
N HIS A 120 6.45 -3.11 8.85
CA HIS A 120 7.71 -3.30 8.14
C HIS A 120 7.62 -2.86 6.68
N LEU A 121 6.46 -3.03 6.02
CA LEU A 121 6.21 -2.50 4.68
C LEU A 121 6.36 -0.98 4.64
N TYR A 122 5.63 -0.29 5.52
CA TYR A 122 5.63 1.17 5.58
C TYR A 122 7.00 1.71 6.02
N TRP A 123 7.67 1.04 6.94
CA TRP A 123 9.02 1.38 7.35
C TRP A 123 10.03 1.19 6.21
N SER A 124 9.92 0.09 5.46
CA SER A 124 10.79 -0.17 4.29
C SER A 124 10.63 0.90 3.23
N ALA A 125 9.40 1.36 2.96
CA ALA A 125 9.16 2.42 2.00
C ALA A 125 9.59 3.81 2.52
N SER A 126 9.30 4.15 3.78
CA SER A 126 9.57 5.48 4.34
C SER A 126 11.02 5.76 4.71
N SER A 127 11.79 4.70 5.01
CA SER A 127 13.19 4.82 5.46
C SER A 127 14.21 4.61 4.35
N SER A 128 13.76 4.27 3.13
CA SER A 128 14.65 3.99 2.00
C SER A 128 14.89 5.21 1.12
N SER A 129 16.10 5.26 0.57
CA SER A 129 16.54 6.26 -0.39
C SER A 129 16.23 5.87 -1.84
N SER A 130 15.97 4.59 -2.11
CA SER A 130 15.68 4.06 -3.45
C SER A 130 14.65 2.93 -3.42
N GLY A 131 14.07 2.66 -4.60
CA GLY A 131 13.22 1.48 -4.86
C GLY A 131 13.88 0.17 -4.44
N GLN A 132 15.13 -0.01 -4.85
CA GLN A 132 15.90 -1.22 -4.60
C GLN A 132 16.21 -1.41 -3.11
N GLU A 133 16.52 -0.33 -2.39
CA GLU A 133 16.72 -0.39 -0.94
C GLU A 133 15.42 -0.76 -0.21
N ALA A 134 14.28 -0.23 -0.64
CA ALA A 134 12.99 -0.59 -0.07
C ALA A 134 12.67 -2.07 -0.29
N VAL A 135 12.95 -2.60 -1.49
CA VAL A 135 12.81 -4.04 -1.79
C VAL A 135 13.76 -4.87 -0.91
N ALA A 136 15.00 -4.43 -0.73
CA ALA A 136 15.97 -5.10 0.15
C ALA A 136 15.48 -5.17 1.61
N LYS A 137 15.04 -4.03 2.18
CA LYS A 137 14.43 -3.98 3.51
C LYS A 137 13.19 -4.86 3.60
N TRP A 138 12.28 -4.77 2.63
CA TRP A 138 11.05 -5.55 2.66
C TRP A 138 11.29 -7.05 2.62
N THR A 139 12.14 -7.51 1.71
CA THR A 139 12.48 -8.94 1.57
C THR A 139 13.15 -9.50 2.82
N SER A 140 13.86 -8.65 3.57
CA SER A 140 14.47 -9.02 4.85
C SER A 140 13.46 -9.40 5.93
N VAL A 141 12.18 -9.00 5.81
CA VAL A 141 11.13 -9.31 6.81
C VAL A 141 10.99 -10.81 7.04
N ALA A 142 11.18 -11.63 6.00
CA ALA A 142 11.12 -13.08 6.11
C ALA A 142 12.22 -13.64 7.02
N ASN A 143 13.42 -13.04 7.00
CA ASN A 143 14.51 -13.39 7.91
C ASN A 143 14.24 -12.83 9.32
N HIS A 144 13.81 -11.57 9.39
CA HIS A 144 13.58 -10.87 10.65
C HIS A 144 12.56 -11.60 11.54
N ILE A 145 11.41 -12.05 11.01
CA ILE A 145 10.39 -12.78 11.78
C ILE A 145 10.85 -14.15 12.32
N GLN A 146 12.00 -14.63 11.86
CA GLN A 146 12.66 -15.87 12.32
C GLN A 146 13.85 -15.59 13.24
N ASN A 147 14.01 -14.36 13.71
CA ASN A 147 15.16 -13.89 14.48
C ASN A 147 16.50 -13.93 13.71
N VAL A 148 16.45 -13.88 12.37
CA VAL A 148 17.65 -13.78 11.53
C VAL A 148 17.82 -12.32 11.13
N HIS A 149 18.81 -11.65 11.72
CA HIS A 149 19.02 -10.21 11.57
C HIS A 149 20.19 -9.84 10.64
N SER A 150 20.90 -10.83 10.12
CA SER A 150 21.94 -10.66 9.09
C SER A 150 21.42 -11.18 7.76
N HIS A 151 21.70 -10.47 6.68
CA HIS A 151 21.12 -10.71 5.36
C HIS A 151 22.19 -10.69 4.29
N ASP A 152 22.09 -11.62 3.35
CA ASP A 152 22.92 -11.64 2.14
C ASP A 152 22.35 -10.65 1.11
N ASN A 153 22.38 -9.36 1.46
CA ASN A 153 21.94 -8.27 0.59
C ASN A 153 22.75 -7.00 0.89
N ALA A 154 23.55 -6.55 -0.08
CA ALA A 154 24.43 -5.39 0.10
C ALA A 154 23.68 -4.08 0.40
N LEU A 155 22.43 -3.92 -0.07
CA LEU A 155 21.62 -2.73 0.19
C LEU A 155 20.99 -2.72 1.58
N PHE A 156 20.87 -3.89 2.23
CA PHE A 156 20.36 -4.02 3.58
C PHE A 156 20.96 -5.25 4.28
N PRO A 157 22.24 -5.16 4.73
CA PRO A 157 22.98 -6.33 5.23
C PRO A 157 22.55 -6.76 6.63
N SER A 158 21.92 -5.87 7.42
CA SER A 158 21.45 -6.19 8.76
C SER A 158 20.27 -5.32 9.20
N CYS A 159 19.50 -5.84 10.16
CA CYS A 159 18.39 -5.11 10.78
C CYS A 159 18.88 -3.88 11.56
N LEU A 160 18.10 -2.79 11.53
CA LEU A 160 18.45 -1.48 12.11
C LEU A 160 17.82 -1.26 13.49
N HIS A 161 17.94 -2.23 14.38
CA HIS A 161 17.48 -2.12 15.76
C HIS A 161 18.39 -2.88 16.71
N ALA A 162 18.40 -2.47 17.99
CA ALA A 162 19.01 -3.24 19.06
C ALA A 162 18.27 -4.57 19.29
N PRO A 163 18.87 -5.57 19.96
CA PRO A 163 18.18 -6.82 20.27
C PRO A 163 16.80 -6.60 20.88
N LEU A 164 15.80 -7.36 20.42
CA LEU A 164 14.43 -7.29 20.95
C LEU A 164 14.34 -8.14 22.22
N ASP A 165 14.65 -7.54 23.37
CA ASP A 165 14.61 -8.17 24.69
C ASP A 165 13.49 -7.59 25.59
N GLY A 166 13.33 -8.17 26.78
CA GLY A 166 12.34 -7.74 27.76
C GLY A 166 10.92 -7.67 27.21
N GLU A 167 10.29 -6.49 27.31
CA GLU A 167 8.93 -6.24 26.83
C GLU A 167 8.79 -6.29 25.29
N GLN A 168 9.89 -6.18 24.56
CA GLN A 168 9.92 -6.26 23.09
C GLN A 168 10.12 -7.68 22.57
N ALA A 169 10.37 -8.65 23.46
CA ALA A 169 10.62 -10.04 23.10
C ALA A 169 9.48 -10.62 22.25
N ARG A 170 9.84 -11.29 21.16
CA ARG A 170 8.88 -11.83 20.18
C ARG A 170 8.87 -13.36 20.19
N GLN A 171 7.70 -13.91 19.85
CA GLN A 171 7.55 -15.33 19.54
C GLN A 171 7.94 -15.58 18.08
N TRP A 172 9.25 -15.78 17.85
CA TRP A 172 9.83 -15.99 16.53
C TRP A 172 9.24 -17.22 15.81
N LEU A 173 8.99 -17.09 14.51
CA LEU A 173 8.60 -18.22 13.68
C LEU A 173 9.81 -19.14 13.46
N LYS A 174 9.57 -20.46 13.51
CA LYS A 174 10.63 -21.45 13.27
C LYS A 174 10.73 -21.77 11.77
N PRO A 175 11.93 -21.87 11.19
CA PRO A 175 12.13 -22.10 9.75
C PRO A 175 11.43 -23.34 9.19
N SER A 176 11.34 -24.42 9.99
CA SER A 176 10.78 -25.71 9.58
C SER A 176 9.25 -25.80 9.71
N LYS A 177 8.55 -24.73 10.08
CA LYS A 177 7.09 -24.75 10.21
C LYS A 177 6.39 -24.42 8.88
N CYS A 178 5.27 -25.09 8.64
CA CYS A 178 4.35 -24.79 7.53
C CYS A 178 3.91 -23.32 7.48
N SER A 179 3.84 -22.65 8.64
CA SER A 179 3.56 -21.21 8.75
C SER A 179 4.58 -20.33 8.06
N MET A 180 5.86 -20.66 8.20
CA MET A 180 6.95 -19.90 7.59
C MET A 180 6.87 -20.01 6.06
N TYR A 181 6.85 -21.24 5.51
CA TYR A 181 6.79 -21.43 4.06
C TYR A 181 5.57 -20.73 3.42
N SER A 182 4.41 -20.82 4.07
CA SER A 182 3.17 -20.19 3.57
C SER A 182 3.25 -18.66 3.59
N LEU A 183 3.84 -18.09 4.65
CA LEU A 183 4.02 -16.65 4.78
C LEU A 183 5.07 -16.14 3.80
N GLN A 184 6.22 -16.81 3.69
CA GLN A 184 7.28 -16.45 2.76
C GLN A 184 6.75 -16.45 1.32
N LEU A 185 6.06 -17.50 0.89
CA LEU A 185 5.47 -17.56 -0.45
C LEU A 185 4.51 -16.37 -0.70
N SER A 186 3.73 -15.99 0.31
CA SER A 186 2.81 -14.85 0.24
C SER A 186 3.53 -13.50 0.16
N LEU A 187 4.65 -13.34 0.87
CA LEU A 187 5.47 -12.12 0.88
C LEU A 187 6.25 -11.94 -0.43
N TYR A 188 6.85 -13.02 -0.94
CA TYR A 188 7.61 -13.01 -2.20
C TYR A 188 6.71 -12.79 -3.42
N CYS A 189 5.50 -13.38 -3.43
CA CYS A 189 4.54 -13.18 -4.53
C CYS A 189 4.00 -11.73 -4.59
N LEU A 190 4.06 -10.99 -3.48
CA LEU A 190 3.53 -9.62 -3.43
C LEU A 190 4.54 -8.54 -3.85
N VAL A 191 5.85 -8.75 -3.71
CA VAL A 191 6.80 -7.62 -3.69
C VAL A 191 8.22 -7.95 -4.14
N SER A 192 8.43 -7.88 -5.46
CA SER A 192 9.70 -7.32 -5.97
C SER A 192 9.45 -6.20 -6.98
N LEU A 193 8.36 -6.27 -7.75
CA LEU A 193 8.06 -5.28 -8.82
C LEU A 193 7.32 -4.01 -8.33
N HIS A 194 6.53 -4.10 -7.26
CA HIS A 194 5.59 -3.03 -6.91
C HIS A 194 6.11 -2.05 -5.86
N LEU A 195 7.03 -2.46 -4.99
CA LEU A 195 7.53 -1.58 -3.92
C LEU A 195 8.48 -0.51 -4.45
N GLU A 196 9.14 -0.74 -5.58
CA GLU A 196 9.87 0.32 -6.29
C GLU A 196 8.96 1.50 -6.65
N HIS A 197 7.68 1.22 -6.89
CA HIS A 197 6.65 2.22 -7.18
C HIS A 197 5.95 2.74 -5.91
N VAL A 198 6.58 2.62 -4.72
CA VAL A 198 6.05 3.12 -3.42
C VAL A 198 7.04 4.05 -2.69
N THR A 199 8.29 4.12 -3.14
CA THR A 199 9.39 4.70 -2.36
C THR A 199 9.40 6.23 -2.19
N PRO A 200 8.92 7.07 -3.12
CA PRO A 200 8.86 8.51 -2.84
C PRO A 200 7.77 8.91 -1.84
N GLN A 201 6.85 8.01 -1.46
CA GLN A 201 5.74 8.28 -0.54
C GLN A 201 6.14 8.21 0.94
N GLN A 202 7.30 8.75 1.30
CA GLN A 202 7.82 8.70 2.67
C GLN A 202 6.85 9.33 3.69
N ASN A 203 6.23 10.47 3.36
CA ASN A 203 5.32 11.17 4.26
C ASN A 203 4.04 10.37 4.54
N ILE A 204 3.45 9.78 3.49
CA ILE A 204 2.31 8.85 3.58
C ILE A 204 2.68 7.67 4.48
N CYS A 205 3.79 7.00 4.20
CA CYS A 205 4.20 5.82 4.96
C CYS A 205 4.50 6.15 6.44
N ARG A 206 5.10 7.31 6.73
CA ARG A 206 5.30 7.79 8.11
C ARG A 206 3.97 8.05 8.81
N HIS A 207 3.02 8.67 8.13
CA HIS A 207 1.68 8.91 8.67
C HIS A 207 0.97 7.58 8.99
N LEU A 208 1.04 6.59 8.09
CA LEU A 208 0.49 5.25 8.32
C LEU A 208 1.12 4.54 9.52
N LEU A 209 2.43 4.68 9.72
CA LEU A 209 3.12 4.13 10.89
C LEU A 209 2.66 4.76 12.21
N GLN A 210 2.30 6.04 12.20
CA GLN A 210 1.91 6.80 13.39
C GLN A 210 0.42 6.70 13.72
N HIS A 211 -0.44 6.65 12.70
CA HIS A 211 -1.89 6.81 12.85
C HIS A 211 -2.69 5.62 12.34
N GLY A 212 -2.06 4.64 11.67
CA GLY A 212 -2.72 3.42 11.18
C GLY A 212 -3.52 3.59 9.89
N GLU A 213 -3.90 4.81 9.52
CA GLU A 213 -4.71 5.14 8.36
C GLU A 213 -4.27 6.48 7.77
N ILE A 214 -4.38 6.64 6.45
CA ILE A 214 -4.42 7.96 5.83
C ILE A 214 -5.85 8.14 5.34
N PHE A 215 -6.42 9.34 5.51
CA PHE A 215 -7.62 9.76 4.80
C PHE A 215 -7.33 9.90 3.30
N LEU A 216 -7.09 8.78 2.62
CA LEU A 216 -7.08 8.67 1.18
C LEU A 216 -8.11 7.60 0.85
N GLU A 217 -9.16 8.04 0.17
CA GLU A 217 -10.30 7.24 -0.29
C GLU A 217 -11.29 6.76 0.78
N HIS A 218 -12.45 7.44 0.82
CA HIS A 218 -13.76 6.87 1.17
C HIS A 218 -13.83 5.94 2.38
N GLU A 219 -13.67 6.51 3.57
CA GLU A 219 -14.54 6.12 4.68
C GLU A 219 -15.91 6.78 4.43
N SER A 220 -16.79 6.05 3.74
CA SER A 220 -18.20 6.39 3.72
C SER A 220 -18.74 6.18 5.14
N TYR A 221 -18.76 7.27 5.91
CA TYR A 221 -19.68 7.54 7.02
C TYR A 221 -20.23 6.29 7.73
N ARG A 222 -19.45 5.70 8.64
CA ARG A 222 -20.00 4.93 9.77
C ARG A 222 -19.39 5.43 11.08
N ARG A 223 -19.80 6.63 11.48
CA ARG A 223 -19.99 6.93 12.91
C ARG A 223 -21.49 7.07 13.15
N HIS A 224 -21.97 6.37 14.19
CA HIS A 224 -23.32 6.35 14.77
C HIS A 224 -24.35 5.46 14.05
N MET A 225 -24.36 4.17 14.37
CA MET A 225 -25.17 3.62 15.48
C MET A 225 -24.44 2.44 16.12
#